data_AF-A0A6B2XWE0-F1
#
_entry.id   AF-A0A6B2XWE0-F1
#
_cell.length_a   1.000
_cell.length_b   1.000
_cell.length_c   1.000
_cell.angle_alpha   90.00
_cell.angle_beta   90.00
_cell.angle_gamma   90.00
#
_symmetry.space_group_name_H-M   'P 1'
#
loop_
_entity.id
_entity.type
_entity.pdbx_description
1 polymer ?
#
loop_
_entity_poly.entity_id
_entity_poly.type
_entity_poly.pdbx_seq_one_letter_code
_entity_poly.pdbx_strand_id
1 'polypeptide(L)'
;MTSSSASASGAATRQPVYSQRVEGLGTITLTPVDPTADAALIHSWVTEERARFWGMREAGLELVREIYEDLDRRTTHHAFLARRDGEPVG
;
A
#
# COMPACT_ATOMS: atom_id res chain seq x y z
N MET A 1 10.24 -31.18 7.17
CA MET A 1 8.82 -31.20 7.58
C MET A 1 8.76 -30.37 8.85
N THR A 2 8.23 -29.16 8.93
CA THR A 2 7.14 -28.46 8.21
C THR A 2 7.48 -26.97 8.19
N SER A 3 7.55 -26.35 7.02
CA SER A 3 7.52 -24.89 6.93
C SER A 3 6.07 -24.44 7.11
N SER A 4 5.81 -23.65 8.14
CA SER A 4 4.50 -23.06 8.41
C SER A 4 4.34 -21.82 7.53
N SER A 5 3.49 -21.89 6.50
CA SER A 5 3.08 -20.73 5.73
C SER A 5 1.98 -20.01 6.50
N ALA A 6 2.29 -18.84 7.04
CA ALA A 6 1.30 -17.93 7.59
C ALA A 6 0.39 -17.44 6.45
N SER A 7 -0.91 -17.70 6.58
CA SER A 7 -1.92 -17.25 5.62
C SER A 7 -2.14 -15.74 5.77
N ALA A 8 -1.80 -14.96 4.74
CA ALA A 8 -2.20 -13.57 4.62
C ALA A 8 -3.70 -13.49 4.30
N SER A 9 -4.54 -13.62 5.34
CA SER A 9 -5.99 -13.51 5.22
C SER A 9 -6.41 -12.05 5.45
N GLY A 10 -6.99 -11.39 4.44
CA GLY A 10 -7.96 -10.32 4.71
C GLY A 10 -8.09 -9.17 3.72
N ALA A 11 -7.26 -9.00 2.69
CA ALA A 11 -7.52 -7.99 1.67
C ALA A 11 -8.30 -8.64 0.51
N ALA A 12 -9.59 -8.35 0.39
CA ALA A 12 -10.30 -8.61 -0.87
C ALA A 12 -9.44 -8.04 -2.01
N THR A 13 -9.02 -8.89 -2.95
CA THR A 13 -8.07 -8.51 -3.99
C THR A 13 -8.77 -7.58 -4.97
N ARG A 14 -8.74 -6.28 -4.65
CA ARG A 14 -8.98 -5.19 -5.59
C ARG A 14 -8.19 -5.49 -6.87
N GLN A 15 -8.85 -5.40 -8.02
CA GLN A 15 -8.24 -5.76 -9.30
C GLN A 15 -7.04 -4.85 -9.57
N PRO A 16 -5.84 -5.40 -9.79
CA PRO A 16 -4.68 -4.59 -10.11
C PRO A 16 -4.85 -3.97 -11.49
N VAL A 17 -4.50 -2.69 -11.63
CA VAL A 17 -4.49 -1.99 -12.93
C VAL A 17 -3.25 -2.33 -13.75
N TYR A 18 -2.22 -2.87 -13.08
CA TYR A 18 -0.99 -3.35 -13.69
C TYR A 18 -0.51 -4.61 -12.99
N SER A 19 -0.08 -5.59 -13.78
CA SER A 19 0.51 -6.84 -13.29
C SER A 19 1.57 -7.32 -14.27
N GLN A 20 2.79 -7.53 -13.78
CA GLN A 20 3.90 -8.03 -14.59
C GLN A 20 4.81 -8.95 -13.78
N ARG A 21 5.16 -10.09 -14.37
CA ARG A 21 6.26 -10.92 -13.89
C ARG A 21 7.59 -10.31 -14.33
N VAL A 22 8.47 -10.02 -13.38
CA VAL A 22 9.81 -9.51 -13.61
C VAL A 22 10.81 -10.58 -13.18
N GLU A 23 11.65 -11.02 -14.11
CA GLU A 23 12.65 -12.06 -13.83
C GLU A 23 13.60 -11.62 -12.70
N GLY A 24 13.83 -12.53 -11.74
CA GLY A 24 14.62 -12.26 -10.53
C GLY A 24 13.91 -11.44 -9.44
N LEU A 25 12.81 -10.74 -9.75
CA LEU A 25 12.07 -9.91 -8.80
C LEU A 25 10.69 -10.50 -8.42
N GLY A 26 10.10 -11.36 -9.25
CA GLY A 26 8.78 -11.94 -8.98
C GLY A 26 7.65 -11.15 -9.66
N THR A 27 6.42 -11.29 -9.17
CA THR A 27 5.24 -10.63 -9.76
C THR A 27 5.01 -9.28 -9.10
N ILE A 28 5.12 -8.21 -9.88
CA ILE A 28 4.79 -6.86 -9.43
C ILE A 28 3.35 -6.54 -9.83
N THR A 29 2.57 -6.06 -8.87
CA THR A 29 1.20 -5.57 -9.11
C THR A 29 1.04 -4.16 -8.56
N LEU A 30 0.30 -3.33 -9.27
CA LEU A 30 -0.12 -2.00 -8.80
C LEU A 30 -1.64 -1.98 -8.71
N THR A 31 -2.15 -1.66 -7.52
CA THR A 31 -3.58 -1.58 -7.24
C THR A 31 -3.92 -0.18 -6.77
N PRO A 32 -5.01 0.46 -7.22
CA PRO A 32 -5.45 1.73 -6.64
C PRO A 32 -5.56 1.61 -5.12
N VAL A 33 -5.04 2.62 -4.41
CA VAL A 33 -5.17 2.70 -2.95
C VAL A 33 -6.64 2.81 -2.59
N ASP A 34 -7.05 2.01 -1.62
CA ASP A 34 -8.33 2.16 -0.94
C ASP A 34 -8.05 2.84 0.40
N PRO A 35 -8.40 4.12 0.58
CA PRO A 35 -8.08 4.83 1.82
C PRO A 35 -8.64 4.17 3.08
N THR A 36 -9.80 3.49 2.98
CA THR A 36 -10.40 2.81 4.14
C THR A 36 -9.62 1.55 4.50
N ALA A 37 -9.22 0.76 3.50
CA ALA A 37 -8.54 -0.51 3.72
C ALA A 37 -7.03 -0.37 3.96
N ASP A 38 -6.38 0.63 3.34
CA ASP A 38 -4.92 0.72 3.26
C ASP A 38 -4.31 1.78 4.21
N ALA A 39 -5.11 2.66 4.81
CA ALA A 39 -4.59 3.76 5.64
C ALA A 39 -3.68 3.29 6.77
N ALA A 40 -3.99 2.16 7.43
CA ALA A 40 -3.16 1.62 8.51
C ALA A 40 -1.77 1.19 8.02
N LEU A 41 -1.72 0.54 6.85
CA LEU A 41 -0.46 0.13 6.22
C LEU A 41 0.35 1.35 5.80
N ILE A 42 -0.28 2.30 5.12
CA ILE A 42 0.37 3.53 4.65
C ILE A 42 0.89 4.34 5.83
N HIS A 43 0.10 4.49 6.90
CA HIS A 43 0.48 5.16 8.14
C HIS A 43 1.75 4.54 8.73
N SER A 44 1.84 3.21 8.78
CA SER A 44 3.04 2.51 9.25
C SER A 44 4.30 2.85 8.45
N TRP A 45 4.18 3.26 7.18
CA TRP A 45 5.31 3.60 6.34
C TRP A 45 5.68 5.08 6.41
N VAL A 46 4.70 5.97 6.30
CA VAL A 46 4.93 7.41 6.19
C VAL A 46 5.37 8.05 7.50
N THR A 47 5.17 7.36 8.64
CA THR A 47 5.58 7.83 9.96
C THR A 47 7.01 7.47 10.36
N GLU A 48 7.66 6.53 9.65
CA GLU A 48 9.02 6.12 9.98
C GLU A 48 10.07 7.20 9.70
N GLU A 49 11.21 7.17 10.40
CA GLU A 49 12.32 8.11 10.21
C GLU A 49 12.81 8.17 8.75
N ARG A 50 12.85 7.02 8.06
CA ARG A 50 13.24 6.96 6.63
C ARG A 50 12.32 7.79 5.72
N ALA A 51 11.08 8.03 6.16
CA ALA A 51 10.04 8.75 5.44
C ALA A 51 9.97 10.24 5.80
N ARG A 52 10.94 10.78 6.57
CA ARG A 52 10.94 12.17 7.06
C ARG A 52 10.69 13.25 6.01
N PHE A 53 11.11 13.01 4.76
CA PHE A 53 10.92 13.95 3.64
C PHE A 53 9.44 14.26 3.39
N TRP A 54 8.54 13.32 3.68
CA TRP A 54 7.10 13.47 3.47
C TRP A 54 6.42 14.34 4.54
N GLY A 55 7.11 14.68 5.64
CA GLY A 55 6.57 15.52 6.69
C GLY A 55 5.42 14.89 7.50
N MET A 56 5.17 13.59 7.36
CA MET A 56 4.04 12.88 8.00
C MET A 56 4.42 12.12 9.28
N ARG A 57 5.62 12.35 9.83
CA ARG A 57 6.14 11.59 10.99
C ARG A 57 5.24 11.63 12.22
N GLU A 58 4.57 12.74 12.45
CA GLU A 58 3.67 12.95 13.58
C GLU A 58 2.19 12.80 13.20
N ALA A 59 1.90 12.44 11.95
CA ALA A 59 0.53 12.25 11.50
C ALA A 59 -0.10 11.04 12.20
N GLY A 60 -1.31 11.23 12.73
CA GLY A 60 -2.15 10.13 13.19
C GLY A 60 -2.73 9.35 12.01
N LEU A 61 -3.22 8.13 12.29
CA LEU A 61 -3.88 7.29 11.29
C LEU A 61 -5.05 7.99 10.60
N GLU A 62 -5.88 8.70 11.36
CA GLU A 62 -7.05 9.42 10.84
C GLU A 62 -6.65 10.48 9.82
N LEU A 63 -5.63 11.29 10.13
CA LEU A 63 -5.13 12.31 9.20
C LEU A 63 -4.59 11.68 7.91
N VAL A 64 -3.88 10.54 8.00
CA VAL A 64 -3.41 9.82 6.81
C VAL A 64 -4.59 9.35 5.97
N ARG A 65 -5.63 8.78 6.59
CA ARG A 65 -6.84 8.39 5.89
C ARG A 65 -7.47 9.58 5.17
N GLU A 66 -7.70 10.70 5.87
CA GLU A 66 -8.31 11.91 5.30
C GLU A 66 -7.52 12.43 4.08
N ILE A 67 -6.19 12.44 4.16
CA ILE A 67 -5.32 12.85 3.06
C ILE A 67 -5.52 11.94 1.83
N TYR A 68 -5.53 10.62 2.03
CA TYR A 68 -5.68 9.68 0.91
C TYR A 68 -7.11 9.64 0.36
N GLU A 69 -8.14 9.85 1.19
CA GLU A 69 -9.51 10.07 0.72
C GLU A 69 -9.62 11.33 -0.15
N ASP A 70 -8.90 12.40 0.21
CA ASP A 70 -8.87 13.61 -0.60
C ASP A 70 -8.13 13.43 -1.93
N LEU A 71 -7.06 12.64 -1.94
CA LEU A 71 -6.37 12.26 -3.18
C LEU A 71 -7.27 11.43 -4.09
N ASP A 72 -7.99 10.43 -3.55
CA ASP A 72 -8.85 9.53 -4.31
C ASP A 72 -10.00 10.26 -5.03
N ARG A 73 -10.56 11.30 -4.42
CA ARG A 73 -11.63 12.12 -5.04
C ARG A 73 -11.15 12.98 -6.21
N ARG A 74 -9.84 13.21 -6.36
CA ARG A 74 -9.29 14.12 -7.37
C ARG A 74 -8.97 13.36 -8.66
N THR A 75 -9.30 13.96 -9.80
CA THR A 75 -9.01 13.38 -11.12
C THR A 75 -7.58 13.65 -11.61
N THR A 76 -6.75 14.32 -10.81
CA THR A 76 -5.41 14.79 -11.20
C THR A 76 -4.27 14.08 -10.47
N HIS A 77 -4.58 13.33 -9.42
CA HIS A 77 -3.60 12.58 -8.63
C HIS A 77 -4.19 11.21 -8.35
N HIS A 78 -3.37 10.17 -8.50
CA HIS A 78 -3.79 8.79 -8.26
C HIS A 78 -2.72 8.10 -7.43
N ALA A 79 -3.15 7.47 -6.34
CA ALA A 79 -2.27 6.69 -5.49
C ALA A 79 -2.43 5.20 -5.82
N PHE A 80 -1.29 4.50 -5.89
CA PHE A 80 -1.25 3.07 -6.12
C PHE A 80 -0.43 2.40 -5.02
N LEU A 81 -0.88 1.22 -4.61
CA LEU A 81 -0.18 0.32 -3.72
C LEU A 81 0.53 -0.73 -4.57
N ALA A 82 1.85 -0.80 -4.42
CA ALA A 82 2.72 -1.77 -5.06
C ALA A 82 2.85 -3.03 -4.20
N ARG A 83 2.70 -4.19 -4.86
CA ARG A 83 2.95 -5.50 -4.26
C ARG A 83 3.95 -6.30 -5.06
N ARG A 84 4.81 -7.02 -4.36
CA ARG A 84 5.73 -8.02 -4.91
C ARG A 84 5.30 -9.39 -4.39
N ASP A 85 4.88 -10.27 -5.30
CA ASP A 85 4.38 -11.61 -4.97
C ASP A 85 3.27 -11.59 -3.88
N GLY A 86 2.45 -10.53 -3.91
CA GLY A 86 1.37 -10.30 -2.95
C GLY A 86 1.76 -9.48 -1.72
N GLU A 87 3.05 -9.34 -1.43
CA GLU A 87 3.54 -8.58 -0.28
C GLU A 87 3.59 -7.08 -0.57
N PRO A 88 3.04 -6.20 0.29
CA PRO A 88 3.16 -4.76 0.17
C PRO A 88 4.63 -4.30 0.19
N VAL A 89 5.03 -3.47 -0.77
CA VAL A 89 6.41 -2.95 -0.86
C VAL A 89 6.50 -1.44 -1.06
N GLY A 90 5.38 -0.77 -1.39
CA GLY A 90 5.31 0.69 -1.54
C GLY A 90 3.97 1.15 -2.05
#